data_AF-A0A812DGC0-F1
#
_entry.id   AF-A0A812DGC0-F1
#
_cell.length_a   1.000
_cell.length_b   1.000
_cell.length_c   1.000
_cell.angle_alpha   90.00
_cell.angle_beta   90.00
_cell.angle_gamma   90.00
#
_symmetry.space_group_name_H-M   'P 1'
#
loop_
_entity.id
_entity.type
_entity.pdbx_description
1 polymer ?
#
loop_
_entity_poly.entity_id
_entity_poly.type
_entity_poly.pdbx_seq_one_letter_code
_entity_poly.pdbx_strand_id
1 'polypeptide(L)'
;MRKGGVEAGESTDVVNRDKFDNNLSQYIVTSLSFVSEADFKKPEPVRWYKIYGMIFESLTEEKPENGEEKASLLFPKYCKSENPEFYEESGAIIWFTLVMQQLFFSCGINDFTFKDIRDPRPKRCTILCSAVVNFIRFKVNREPVIESALEKAERYKIQYGEITKTNNELKSRISAEMAQYDERESKIQQLQEKINTTNDKMVAIQSESQNLLAKISEKKMIISEARARRDELKLEIMKVTQECEKLQRNIVQSPQKVKANLCSMQEKVEFLKKIKTEKLELVSSRRKQLDQLKTRNSIVEQGISFMQSMLEDSESIKTIEEDIKRIKESSQVNVHKRKGIKIQEEEMVESIALIQDRIQKLQLQKRSRGTDLDACFSQTTEKKKKTAIKADALKTQKETLQREIDAKMKKVETNHNKCTEKIEMIKEQYENILKSLNQYHLVLQERIQADLYDCGFFLKKQRTFCTLSLDPDMNPDEEEEKHRLISQVLELQNTLDDLSSRVDSVKEENLKLKSENQVLGQYIENLMAASSVFQSTSPAKAKKKSGAGGNSVTELMAGDK
;
A
#
# COMPACT_ATOMS: atom_id res chain seq x y z
N MET A 1 -10.62 1.29 -26.88
CA MET A 1 -10.39 -0.08 -27.39
C MET A 1 -9.05 -0.63 -26.88
N ARG A 2 -9.06 -1.61 -25.98
CA ARG A 2 -8.00 -2.61 -25.83
C ARG A 2 -8.68 -3.95 -25.56
N LYS A 3 -8.25 -5.02 -26.24
CA LYS A 3 -8.78 -6.38 -26.12
C LYS A 3 -7.88 -7.21 -25.20
N GLY A 4 -8.45 -8.25 -24.58
CA GLY A 4 -7.73 -9.41 -24.06
C GLY A 4 -7.15 -9.20 -22.65
N GLY A 5 -7.38 -10.10 -21.70
CA GLY A 5 -8.28 -11.26 -21.74
C GLY A 5 -8.59 -11.70 -20.32
N VAL A 6 -9.84 -12.08 -20.07
CA VAL A 6 -10.21 -12.75 -18.82
C VAL A 6 -10.14 -14.24 -19.11
N GLU A 7 -9.25 -14.94 -18.40
CA GLU A 7 -9.16 -16.39 -18.45
C GLU A 7 -10.50 -16.97 -17.99
N ALA A 8 -11.13 -17.78 -18.84
CA ALA A 8 -12.37 -18.47 -18.51
C ALA A 8 -12.04 -19.59 -17.52
N GLY A 9 -12.17 -19.30 -16.22
CA GLY A 9 -12.08 -20.32 -15.18
C GLY A 9 -13.13 -21.40 -15.39
N GLU A 10 -12.68 -22.63 -15.66
CA GLU A 10 -13.53 -23.82 -15.77
C GLU A 10 -14.21 -24.09 -14.43
N SER A 11 -15.48 -23.70 -14.32
CA SER A 11 -16.41 -24.16 -13.31
C SER A 11 -17.82 -24.15 -13.90
N THR A 12 -18.00 -24.99 -14.92
CA THR A 12 -19.30 -25.31 -15.49
C THR A 12 -20.01 -26.31 -14.58
N ASP A 13 -20.53 -25.83 -13.45
CA ASP A 13 -21.70 -26.44 -12.80
C ASP A 13 -22.92 -26.22 -13.72
N VAL A 14 -22.91 -26.90 -14.87
CA VAL A 14 -24.10 -27.07 -15.70
C VAL A 14 -25.00 -28.05 -14.97
N VAL A 15 -25.80 -27.50 -14.06
CA VAL A 15 -26.84 -28.23 -13.34
C VAL A 15 -27.74 -28.89 -14.39
N ASN A 16 -27.63 -30.21 -14.49
CA ASN A 16 -28.30 -31.04 -15.49
C ASN A 16 -29.79 -30.70 -15.57
N ARG A 17 -30.26 -30.30 -16.77
CA ARG A 17 -31.68 -30.02 -17.03
C ARG A 17 -32.58 -31.22 -16.68
N ASP A 18 -32.05 -32.42 -16.82
CA ASP A 18 -32.85 -33.66 -16.82
C ASP A 18 -33.05 -34.29 -15.43
N LYS A 19 -32.59 -33.64 -14.34
CA LYS A 19 -32.78 -34.13 -12.95
C LYS A 19 -33.86 -33.38 -12.14
N PHE A 20 -34.61 -32.46 -12.75
CA PHE A 20 -35.49 -31.54 -12.01
C PHE A 20 -37.01 -31.82 -12.04
N ASP A 21 -37.46 -32.89 -12.70
CA ASP A 21 -38.89 -33.24 -12.73
C ASP A 21 -39.30 -34.08 -11.50
N ASN A 22 -39.82 -33.37 -10.48
CA ASN A 22 -41.02 -33.71 -9.69
C ASN A 22 -41.24 -32.73 -8.51
N ASN A 23 -40.21 -32.03 -8.04
CA ASN A 23 -40.28 -31.09 -6.90
C ASN A 23 -39.95 -29.62 -7.26
N LEU A 24 -39.83 -29.28 -8.56
CA LEU A 24 -39.41 -27.94 -9.01
C LEU A 24 -40.32 -26.81 -8.48
N SER A 25 -41.64 -27.00 -8.48
CA SER A 25 -42.59 -26.01 -7.93
C SER A 25 -42.36 -25.75 -6.44
N GLN A 26 -42.09 -26.80 -5.65
CA GLN A 26 -41.85 -26.68 -4.21
C GLN A 26 -40.50 -26.01 -3.91
N TYR A 27 -39.47 -26.28 -4.72
CA TYR A 27 -38.20 -25.58 -4.66
C TYR A 27 -38.36 -24.09 -4.98
N ILE A 28 -39.10 -23.74 -6.04
CA ILE A 28 -39.39 -22.35 -6.41
C ILE A 28 -40.16 -21.62 -5.30
N VAL A 29 -41.19 -22.23 -4.71
CA VAL A 29 -41.93 -21.68 -3.56
C VAL A 29 -41.04 -21.46 -2.34
N THR A 30 -40.01 -22.30 -2.15
CA THR A 30 -39.04 -22.14 -1.06
C THR A 30 -38.06 -20.98 -1.30
N SER A 31 -37.68 -20.74 -2.55
CA SER A 31 -36.78 -19.62 -2.93
C SER A 31 -37.50 -18.29 -3.17
N LEU A 32 -38.77 -18.31 -3.56
CA LEU A 32 -39.61 -17.14 -3.80
C LEU A 32 -40.83 -17.21 -2.87
N SER A 33 -40.66 -16.75 -1.63
CA SER A 33 -41.64 -16.86 -0.54
C SER A 33 -43.02 -16.21 -0.80
N PHE A 34 -43.13 -15.36 -1.82
CA PHE A 34 -44.36 -14.70 -2.25
C PHE A 34 -45.18 -15.48 -3.29
N VAL A 35 -44.65 -16.60 -3.81
CA VAL A 35 -45.31 -17.48 -4.78
C VAL A 35 -45.79 -18.76 -4.11
N SER A 36 -46.96 -19.27 -4.49
CA SER A 36 -47.54 -20.53 -3.96
C SER A 36 -47.70 -21.58 -5.05
N GLU A 37 -47.82 -22.86 -4.67
CA GLU A 37 -48.07 -23.95 -5.63
C GLU A 37 -49.41 -23.78 -6.38
N ALA A 38 -50.38 -23.10 -5.78
CA ALA A 38 -51.68 -22.80 -6.39
C ALA A 38 -51.53 -21.83 -7.58
N ASP A 39 -50.62 -20.85 -7.48
CA ASP A 39 -50.35 -19.86 -8.54
C ASP A 39 -49.85 -20.50 -9.85
N PHE A 40 -49.20 -21.66 -9.77
CA PHE A 40 -48.77 -22.44 -10.93
C PHE A 40 -49.87 -23.35 -11.50
N LYS A 41 -50.75 -23.91 -10.65
CA LYS A 41 -51.84 -24.80 -11.08
C LYS A 41 -52.91 -24.05 -11.87
N LYS A 42 -53.24 -22.83 -11.45
CA LYS A 42 -54.19 -21.95 -12.14
C LYS A 42 -53.64 -20.51 -12.18
N PRO A 43 -52.77 -20.19 -13.15
CA PRO A 43 -52.15 -18.86 -13.24
C PRO A 43 -53.17 -17.80 -13.65
N GLU A 44 -53.46 -16.87 -12.75
CA GLU A 44 -54.35 -15.72 -13.04
C GLU A 44 -53.52 -14.48 -13.46
N PRO A 45 -53.86 -13.78 -14.56
CA PRO A 45 -53.08 -12.66 -15.09
C PRO A 45 -52.75 -11.57 -14.06
N VAL A 46 -53.75 -11.15 -13.26
CA VAL A 46 -53.60 -10.11 -12.23
C VAL A 46 -52.65 -10.54 -11.10
N ARG A 47 -52.66 -11.83 -10.76
CA ARG A 47 -51.75 -12.41 -9.75
C ARG A 47 -50.34 -12.51 -10.29
N TRP A 48 -50.17 -12.95 -11.53
CA TRP A 48 -48.86 -13.06 -12.18
C TRP A 48 -48.21 -11.71 -12.48
N TYR A 49 -48.98 -10.67 -12.82
CA TYR A 49 -48.49 -9.29 -12.90
C TYR A 49 -47.83 -8.85 -11.59
N LYS A 50 -48.49 -9.09 -10.45
CA LYS A 50 -47.93 -8.79 -9.11
C LYS A 50 -46.69 -9.64 -8.78
N ILE A 51 -46.69 -10.93 -9.13
CA ILE A 51 -45.53 -11.81 -8.93
C ILE A 51 -44.32 -11.32 -9.74
N TYR A 52 -44.49 -10.88 -10.99
CA TYR A 52 -43.39 -10.30 -11.76
C TYR A 52 -42.90 -8.98 -11.16
N GLY A 53 -43.80 -8.14 -10.63
CA GLY A 53 -43.43 -6.92 -9.89
C GLY A 53 -42.57 -7.22 -8.65
N MET A 54 -42.93 -8.25 -7.88
CA MET A 54 -42.16 -8.71 -6.72
C MET A 54 -40.80 -9.33 -7.11
N ILE A 55 -40.73 -10.05 -8.24
CA ILE A 55 -39.47 -10.54 -8.80
C ILE A 55 -38.55 -9.38 -9.19
N PHE A 56 -39.10 -8.33 -9.80
CA PHE A 56 -38.34 -7.13 -10.16
C PHE A 56 -37.80 -6.43 -8.92
N GLU A 57 -38.66 -6.10 -7.95
CA GLU A 57 -38.27 -5.48 -6.68
C GLU A 57 -37.20 -6.30 -5.93
N SER A 58 -37.33 -7.63 -5.91
CA SER A 58 -36.35 -8.53 -5.30
C SER A 58 -34.99 -8.62 -6.02
N LEU A 59 -34.91 -8.26 -7.30
CA LEU A 59 -33.68 -8.36 -8.08
C LEU A 59 -32.98 -7.01 -8.26
N THR A 60 -33.75 -5.93 -8.42
CA THR A 60 -33.25 -4.57 -8.68
C THR A 60 -33.24 -3.68 -7.45
N GLU A 61 -33.92 -4.07 -6.37
CA GLU A 61 -34.13 -3.26 -5.15
C GLU A 61 -34.91 -1.95 -5.42
N GLU A 62 -35.50 -1.80 -6.60
CA GLU A 62 -36.40 -0.70 -6.99
C GLU A 62 -37.84 -1.19 -7.18
N LYS A 63 -38.81 -0.35 -6.81
CA LYS A 63 -40.23 -0.62 -7.10
C LYS A 63 -40.55 -0.38 -8.58
N PRO A 64 -41.40 -1.21 -9.21
CA PRO A 64 -41.81 -1.00 -10.60
C PRO A 64 -42.53 0.35 -10.81
N GLU A 65 -43.28 0.81 -9.80
CA GLU A 65 -44.00 2.09 -9.78
C GLU A 65 -43.08 3.30 -10.08
N ASN A 66 -41.83 3.29 -9.58
CA ASN A 66 -40.85 4.36 -9.80
C ASN A 66 -40.36 4.47 -11.26
N GLY A 67 -40.48 3.38 -12.01
CA GLY A 67 -40.16 3.32 -13.43
C GLY A 67 -41.39 3.60 -14.30
N GLU A 68 -42.57 3.20 -13.83
CA GLU A 68 -43.87 3.45 -14.47
C GLU A 68 -44.16 4.95 -14.59
N GLU A 69 -43.92 5.75 -13.55
CA GLU A 69 -44.05 7.22 -13.61
C GLU A 69 -43.17 7.83 -14.71
N LYS A 70 -41.90 7.41 -14.78
CA LYS A 70 -40.95 7.85 -15.82
C LYS A 70 -41.40 7.39 -17.21
N ALA A 71 -42.06 6.24 -17.31
CA ALA A 71 -42.59 5.71 -18.55
C ALA A 71 -43.80 6.51 -19.03
N SER A 72 -44.76 6.80 -18.16
CA SER A 72 -45.93 7.63 -18.48
C SER A 72 -45.54 9.05 -18.92
N LEU A 73 -44.44 9.61 -18.38
CA LEU A 73 -43.88 10.89 -18.85
C LEU A 73 -43.16 10.83 -20.22
N LEU A 74 -42.74 9.65 -20.66
CA LEU A 74 -42.03 9.43 -21.93
C LEU A 74 -42.94 8.91 -23.04
N PHE A 75 -43.94 8.10 -22.72
CA PHE A 75 -44.80 7.40 -23.67
C PHE A 75 -45.58 8.36 -24.61
N PRO A 76 -46.16 9.48 -24.15
CA PRO A 76 -46.78 10.50 -25.03
C PRO A 76 -45.83 11.12 -26.05
N LYS A 77 -44.51 11.09 -25.84
CA LYS A 77 -43.52 11.62 -26.80
C LYS A 77 -43.31 10.68 -27.99
N TYR A 78 -43.62 9.39 -27.83
CA TYR A 78 -43.51 8.39 -28.88
C TYR A 78 -44.87 8.11 -29.55
N CYS A 79 -45.96 8.12 -28.78
CA CYS A 79 -47.32 8.03 -29.30
C CYS A 79 -47.82 9.40 -29.82
N LYS A 80 -47.60 9.65 -31.12
CA LYS A 80 -48.18 10.78 -31.86
C LYS A 80 -49.69 10.60 -32.09
N SER A 81 -50.47 10.59 -31.01
CA SER A 81 -51.93 10.45 -31.03
C SER A 81 -52.60 11.75 -30.60
N GLU A 82 -53.80 12.02 -31.11
CA GLU A 82 -54.57 13.24 -30.83
C GLU A 82 -55.04 13.32 -29.37
N ASN A 83 -55.15 12.18 -28.68
CA ASN A 83 -55.56 12.08 -27.27
C ASN A 83 -54.65 11.09 -26.52
N PRO A 84 -53.53 11.54 -25.91
CA PRO A 84 -52.58 10.66 -25.23
C PRO A 84 -53.13 9.94 -23.99
N GLU A 85 -54.08 10.55 -23.27
CA GLU A 85 -54.63 10.07 -21.99
C GLU A 85 -55.28 8.68 -22.10
N PHE A 86 -55.98 8.38 -23.21
CA PHE A 86 -56.59 7.06 -23.44
C PHE A 86 -55.59 5.90 -23.56
N TYR A 87 -54.29 6.19 -23.67
CA TYR A 87 -53.24 5.19 -23.82
C TYR A 87 -52.33 5.07 -22.60
N GLU A 88 -52.62 5.75 -21.49
CA GLU A 88 -51.79 5.74 -20.27
C GLU A 88 -51.64 4.33 -19.69
N GLU A 89 -52.75 3.62 -19.46
CA GLU A 89 -52.75 2.21 -19.00
C GLU A 89 -52.02 1.27 -19.98
N SER A 90 -52.12 1.56 -21.29
CA SER A 90 -51.41 0.80 -22.33
C SER A 90 -49.91 1.10 -22.32
N GLY A 91 -49.51 2.34 -22.01
CA GLY A 91 -48.12 2.74 -21.86
C GLY A 91 -47.45 2.07 -20.68
N ALA A 92 -48.12 2.05 -19.51
CA ALA A 92 -47.68 1.35 -18.32
C ALA A 92 -47.43 -0.15 -18.59
N ILE A 93 -48.39 -0.85 -19.20
CA ILE A 93 -48.27 -2.30 -19.43
C ILE A 93 -47.23 -2.64 -20.52
N ILE A 94 -47.05 -1.78 -21.53
CA ILE A 94 -45.98 -1.91 -22.53
C ILE A 94 -44.61 -1.70 -21.87
N TRP A 95 -44.45 -0.66 -21.06
CA TRP A 95 -43.22 -0.39 -20.34
C TRP A 95 -42.84 -1.55 -19.40
N PHE A 96 -43.81 -2.01 -18.59
CA PHE A 96 -43.60 -3.14 -17.68
C PHE A 96 -43.17 -4.40 -18.46
N THR A 97 -43.78 -4.64 -19.63
CA THR A 97 -43.36 -5.74 -20.52
C THR A 97 -41.91 -5.58 -20.99
N LEU A 98 -41.50 -4.40 -21.44
CA LEU A 98 -40.13 -4.13 -21.92
C LEU A 98 -39.09 -4.27 -20.80
N VAL A 99 -39.41 -3.82 -19.59
CA VAL A 99 -38.52 -3.97 -18.42
C VAL A 99 -38.41 -5.42 -17.98
N MET A 100 -39.52 -6.17 -17.96
CA MET A 100 -39.48 -7.61 -17.71
C MET A 100 -38.70 -8.35 -18.80
N GLN A 101 -38.78 -7.95 -20.08
CA GLN A 101 -37.92 -8.50 -21.13
C GLN A 101 -36.43 -8.32 -20.83
N GLN A 102 -36.00 -7.14 -20.37
CA GLN A 102 -34.60 -6.89 -20.02
C GLN A 102 -34.15 -7.69 -18.78
N LEU A 103 -35.01 -7.82 -17.77
CA LEU A 103 -34.76 -8.62 -16.58
C LEU A 103 -34.65 -10.10 -16.93
N PHE A 104 -35.62 -10.66 -17.66
CA PHE A 104 -35.62 -12.06 -18.05
C PHE A 104 -34.50 -12.40 -19.04
N PHE A 105 -34.11 -11.47 -19.92
CA PHE A 105 -32.90 -11.60 -20.76
C PHE A 105 -31.64 -11.76 -19.90
N SER A 106 -31.53 -11.00 -18.80
CA SER A 106 -30.44 -11.14 -17.82
C SER A 106 -30.47 -12.48 -17.07
N CYS A 107 -31.66 -13.08 -16.89
CA CYS A 107 -31.84 -14.45 -16.41
C CYS A 107 -31.65 -15.54 -17.50
N GLY A 108 -31.31 -15.17 -18.74
CA GLY A 108 -31.10 -16.09 -19.87
C GLY A 108 -32.34 -16.47 -20.68
N ILE A 109 -33.44 -15.73 -20.54
CA ILE A 109 -34.70 -15.95 -21.26
C ILE A 109 -34.94 -14.81 -22.26
N ASN A 110 -34.73 -15.11 -23.55
CA ASN A 110 -34.75 -14.12 -24.63
C ASN A 110 -36.13 -13.96 -25.30
N ASP A 111 -37.12 -14.78 -24.93
CA ASP A 111 -38.42 -14.90 -25.58
C ASP A 111 -39.59 -14.45 -24.70
N PHE A 112 -39.34 -13.67 -23.64
CA PHE A 112 -40.41 -13.08 -22.83
C PHE A 112 -41.24 -12.09 -23.66
N THR A 113 -42.56 -12.12 -23.52
CA THR A 113 -43.49 -11.32 -24.33
C THR A 113 -44.67 -10.82 -23.51
N PHE A 114 -45.42 -9.86 -24.06
CA PHE A 114 -46.71 -9.41 -23.49
C PHE A 114 -47.71 -10.55 -23.22
N LYS A 115 -47.62 -11.66 -23.97
CA LYS A 115 -48.46 -12.86 -23.72
C LYS A 115 -48.14 -13.50 -22.37
N ASP A 116 -46.89 -13.49 -21.92
CA ASP A 116 -46.49 -14.07 -20.63
C ASP A 116 -47.03 -13.29 -19.41
N ILE A 117 -47.51 -12.06 -19.65
CA ILE A 117 -48.22 -11.21 -18.67
C ILE A 117 -49.75 -11.33 -18.83
N ARG A 118 -50.27 -11.22 -20.05
CA ARG A 118 -51.72 -11.22 -20.32
C ARG A 118 -52.38 -12.61 -20.23
N ASP A 119 -51.65 -13.65 -20.60
CA ASP A 119 -52.11 -15.05 -20.67
C ASP A 119 -51.00 -15.98 -20.11
N PRO A 120 -50.75 -15.92 -18.79
CA PRO A 120 -49.70 -16.71 -18.15
C PRO A 120 -50.07 -18.20 -18.22
N ARG A 121 -49.16 -19.03 -18.75
CA ARG A 121 -49.40 -20.48 -18.94
C ARG A 121 -48.62 -21.29 -17.90
N PRO A 122 -49.20 -22.33 -17.26
CA PRO A 122 -48.59 -23.05 -16.13
C PRO A 122 -47.12 -23.43 -16.35
N LYS A 123 -46.84 -24.18 -17.43
CA LYS A 123 -45.48 -24.64 -17.78
C LYS A 123 -44.51 -23.50 -18.04
N ARG A 124 -44.99 -22.39 -18.61
CA ARG A 124 -44.18 -21.21 -18.96
C ARG A 124 -43.80 -20.44 -17.70
N CYS A 125 -44.75 -20.21 -16.79
CA CYS A 125 -44.52 -19.63 -15.48
C CYS A 125 -43.46 -20.41 -14.68
N THR A 126 -43.51 -21.75 -14.67
CA THR A 126 -42.48 -22.58 -14.02
C THR A 126 -41.08 -22.38 -14.62
N ILE A 127 -40.96 -22.29 -15.95
CA ILE A 127 -39.69 -22.01 -16.64
C ILE A 127 -39.15 -20.61 -16.30
N LEU A 128 -40.02 -19.59 -16.31
CA LEU A 128 -39.64 -18.21 -15.97
C LEU A 128 -39.12 -18.13 -14.53
N CYS A 129 -39.84 -18.71 -13.57
CA CYS A 129 -39.42 -18.71 -12.18
C CYS A 129 -38.17 -19.57 -11.93
N SER A 130 -37.97 -20.69 -12.64
CA SER A 130 -36.75 -21.50 -12.46
C SER A 130 -35.49 -20.76 -12.94
N ALA A 131 -35.57 -19.99 -14.02
CA ALA A 131 -34.49 -19.13 -14.46
C ALA A 131 -34.19 -17.99 -13.46
N VAL A 132 -35.22 -17.38 -12.87
CA VAL A 132 -35.07 -16.38 -11.80
C VAL A 132 -34.40 -16.98 -10.57
N VAL A 133 -34.80 -18.17 -10.11
CA VAL A 133 -34.17 -18.84 -8.96
C VAL A 133 -32.70 -19.20 -9.25
N ASN A 134 -32.39 -19.67 -10.46
CA ASN A 134 -31.00 -19.90 -10.89
C ASN A 134 -30.18 -18.60 -10.91
N PHE A 135 -30.76 -17.50 -11.38
CA PHE A 135 -30.12 -16.18 -11.37
C PHE A 135 -29.89 -15.66 -9.93
N ILE A 136 -30.86 -15.79 -9.02
CA ILE A 136 -30.71 -15.44 -7.60
C ILE A 136 -29.58 -16.26 -6.97
N ARG A 137 -29.55 -17.58 -7.20
CA ARG A 137 -28.47 -18.45 -6.70
C ARG A 137 -27.10 -18.03 -7.24
N PHE A 138 -27.03 -17.61 -8.51
CA PHE A 138 -25.81 -17.04 -9.08
C PHE A 138 -25.43 -15.69 -8.44
N LYS A 139 -26.38 -14.76 -8.22
CA LYS A 139 -26.16 -13.48 -7.51
C LYS A 139 -25.53 -13.74 -6.15
N VAL A 140 -26.20 -14.53 -5.29
CA VAL A 140 -25.75 -14.86 -3.92
C VAL A 140 -24.37 -15.54 -3.91
N ASN A 141 -24.10 -16.47 -4.83
CA ASN A 141 -22.78 -17.12 -4.91
C ASN A 141 -21.65 -16.18 -5.37
N ARG A 142 -21.97 -15.08 -6.08
CA ARG A 142 -20.98 -14.09 -6.56
C ARG A 142 -20.87 -12.86 -5.66
N GLU A 143 -21.88 -12.60 -4.86
CA GLU A 143 -21.98 -11.50 -3.89
C GLU A 143 -20.72 -11.30 -3.03
N PRO A 144 -20.15 -12.31 -2.34
CA PRO A 144 -18.93 -12.10 -1.51
C PRO A 144 -17.69 -11.74 -2.34
N VAL A 145 -17.63 -12.13 -3.62
CA VAL A 145 -16.53 -11.75 -4.52
C VAL A 145 -16.67 -10.28 -4.95
N ILE A 146 -17.91 -9.85 -5.22
CA ILE A 146 -18.24 -8.47 -5.56
C ILE A 146 -18.01 -7.56 -4.34
N GLU A 147 -18.49 -7.95 -3.16
CA GLU A 147 -18.30 -7.24 -1.90
C GLU A 147 -16.80 -7.05 -1.58
N SER A 148 -16.00 -8.11 -1.66
CA SER A 148 -14.54 -8.02 -1.47
C SER A 148 -13.86 -7.09 -2.50
N ALA A 149 -14.37 -7.01 -3.74
CA ALA A 149 -13.88 -6.08 -4.75
C ALA A 149 -14.30 -4.63 -4.45
N LEU A 150 -15.53 -4.40 -3.99
CA LEU A 150 -16.03 -3.08 -3.57
C LEU A 150 -15.28 -2.57 -2.34
N GLU A 151 -15.03 -3.41 -1.33
CA GLU A 151 -14.17 -3.04 -0.18
C GLU A 151 -12.75 -2.65 -0.61
N LYS A 152 -12.17 -3.33 -1.60
CA LYS A 152 -10.85 -2.97 -2.14
C LYS A 152 -10.91 -1.63 -2.86
N ALA A 153 -11.93 -1.40 -3.69
CA ALA A 153 -12.14 -0.12 -4.37
C ALA A 153 -12.30 1.03 -3.38
N GLU A 154 -13.11 0.86 -2.32
CA GLU A 154 -13.32 1.91 -1.31
C GLU A 154 -12.05 2.14 -0.46
N ARG A 155 -11.31 1.08 -0.09
CA ARG A 155 -9.98 1.22 0.55
C ARG A 155 -9.00 2.02 -0.30
N TYR A 156 -8.91 1.75 -1.61
CA TYR A 156 -8.04 2.51 -2.51
C TYR A 156 -8.51 3.97 -2.68
N LYS A 157 -9.82 4.21 -2.71
CA LYS A 157 -10.41 5.55 -2.76
C LYS A 157 -10.10 6.38 -1.50
N ILE A 158 -10.17 5.78 -0.32
CA ILE A 158 -9.77 6.39 0.96
C ILE A 158 -8.26 6.72 0.94
N GLN A 159 -7.41 5.74 0.63
CA GLN A 159 -5.95 5.93 0.55
C GLN A 159 -5.56 7.01 -0.46
N TYR A 160 -6.20 7.04 -1.63
CA TYR A 160 -5.98 8.09 -2.64
C TYR A 160 -6.38 9.48 -2.11
N GLY A 161 -7.47 9.57 -1.35
CA GLY A 161 -7.88 10.79 -0.65
C GLY A 161 -6.84 11.28 0.36
N GLU A 162 -6.33 10.39 1.20
CA GLU A 162 -5.28 10.68 2.19
C GLU A 162 -3.95 11.12 1.53
N ILE A 163 -3.51 10.40 0.50
CA ILE A 163 -2.32 10.75 -0.30
C ILE A 163 -2.51 12.09 -1.00
N THR A 164 -3.70 12.38 -1.55
CA THR A 164 -4.00 13.67 -2.19
C THR A 164 -3.98 14.80 -1.16
N LYS A 165 -4.55 14.59 0.03
CA LYS A 165 -4.54 15.57 1.13
C LYS A 165 -3.11 15.88 1.59
N THR A 166 -2.33 14.86 1.91
CA THR A 166 -0.93 15.02 2.35
C THR A 166 -0.04 15.64 1.26
N ASN A 167 -0.24 15.30 -0.02
CA ASN A 167 0.45 15.95 -1.14
C ASN A 167 0.11 17.45 -1.24
N ASN A 168 -1.15 17.83 -1.05
CA ASN A 168 -1.57 19.24 -1.02
C ASN A 168 -0.99 19.99 0.20
N GLU A 169 -0.94 19.36 1.37
CA GLU A 169 -0.29 19.91 2.57
C GLU A 169 1.23 20.11 2.36
N LEU A 170 1.91 19.14 1.74
CA LEU A 170 3.33 19.23 1.38
C LEU A 170 3.60 20.33 0.36
N LYS A 171 2.77 20.45 -0.70
CA LYS A 171 2.86 21.56 -1.66
C LYS A 171 2.68 22.92 -1.00
N SER A 172 1.73 23.04 -0.07
CA SER A 172 1.52 24.26 0.71
C SER A 172 2.76 24.59 1.55
N ARG A 173 3.32 23.62 2.28
CA ARG A 173 4.58 23.79 3.04
C ARG A 173 5.76 24.20 2.14
N ILE A 174 5.93 23.57 0.98
CA ILE A 174 6.97 23.93 0.02
C ILE A 174 6.78 25.39 -0.44
N SER A 175 5.56 25.80 -0.77
CA SER A 175 5.30 27.20 -1.18
C SER A 175 5.58 28.21 -0.08
N ALA A 176 5.29 27.89 1.18
CA ALA A 176 5.58 28.73 2.33
C ALA A 176 7.09 28.81 2.64
N GLU A 177 7.83 27.71 2.49
CA GLU A 177 9.28 27.72 2.67
C GLU A 177 9.97 28.45 1.50
N MET A 178 9.50 28.28 0.26
CA MET A 178 9.98 29.05 -0.90
C MET A 178 9.80 30.56 -0.70
N ALA A 179 8.63 31.01 -0.25
CA ALA A 179 8.40 32.43 0.05
C ALA A 179 9.36 32.97 1.14
N GLN A 180 9.70 32.15 2.14
CA GLN A 180 10.72 32.51 3.13
C GLN A 180 12.14 32.52 2.54
N TYR A 181 12.47 31.61 1.62
CA TYR A 181 13.74 31.66 0.90
C TYR A 181 13.86 32.93 0.06
N ASP A 182 12.81 33.33 -0.67
CA ASP A 182 12.80 34.57 -1.46
C ASP A 182 12.97 35.82 -0.58
N GLU A 183 12.31 35.89 0.60
CA GLU A 183 12.52 36.98 1.56
C GLU A 183 13.96 37.00 2.10
N ARG A 184 14.50 35.85 2.49
CA ARG A 184 15.88 35.70 3.00
C ARG A 184 16.89 36.11 1.92
N GLU A 185 16.69 35.70 0.67
CA GLU A 185 17.53 36.01 -0.48
C GLU A 185 17.56 37.51 -0.78
N SER A 186 16.38 38.17 -0.80
CA SER A 186 16.31 39.64 -0.93
C SER A 186 17.07 40.36 0.19
N LYS A 187 17.00 39.85 1.43
CA LYS A 187 17.72 40.38 2.59
C LYS A 187 19.24 40.19 2.48
N ILE A 188 19.69 39.05 1.97
CA ILE A 188 21.11 38.77 1.69
C ILE A 188 21.65 39.72 0.64
N GLN A 189 20.91 39.93 -0.46
CA GLN A 189 21.28 40.87 -1.53
C GLN A 189 21.39 42.31 -1.01
N GLN A 190 20.42 42.79 -0.22
CA GLN A 190 20.48 44.10 0.44
C GLN A 190 21.68 44.24 1.40
N LEU A 191 22.08 43.16 2.09
CA LEU A 191 23.25 43.17 2.96
C LEU A 191 24.56 43.16 2.16
N GLN A 192 24.63 42.42 1.04
CA GLN A 192 25.78 42.46 0.14
C GLN A 192 25.95 43.83 -0.51
N GLU A 193 24.88 44.50 -0.93
CA GLU A 193 24.92 45.87 -1.45
C GLU A 193 25.43 46.87 -0.38
N LYS A 194 24.99 46.72 0.89
CA LYS A 194 25.52 47.50 2.02
C LYS A 194 26.99 47.20 2.31
N ILE A 195 27.44 45.96 2.19
CA ILE A 195 28.86 45.59 2.34
C ILE A 195 29.70 46.21 1.22
N ASN A 196 29.26 46.09 -0.04
CA ASN A 196 29.95 46.66 -1.20
C ASN A 196 30.08 48.18 -1.08
N THR A 197 28.97 48.88 -0.85
CA THR A 197 28.97 50.36 -0.66
C THR A 197 29.78 50.82 0.56
N THR A 198 29.94 49.98 1.58
CA THR A 198 30.82 50.27 2.74
C THR A 198 32.29 50.03 2.40
N ASN A 199 32.61 48.96 1.65
CA ASN A 199 33.96 48.73 1.12
C ASN A 199 34.40 49.84 0.17
N ASP A 200 33.52 50.30 -0.72
CA ASP A 200 33.82 51.42 -1.64
C ASP A 200 34.16 52.70 -0.86
N LYS A 201 33.40 53.01 0.20
CA LYS A 201 33.70 54.11 1.12
C LYS A 201 35.02 53.91 1.85
N MET A 202 35.31 52.69 2.33
CA MET A 202 36.57 52.38 3.01
C MET A 202 37.77 52.57 2.07
N VAL A 203 37.68 52.10 0.81
CA VAL A 203 38.72 52.28 -0.20
C VAL A 203 38.89 53.77 -0.56
N ALA A 204 37.80 54.52 -0.69
CA ALA A 204 37.84 55.97 -0.92
C ALA A 204 38.55 56.71 0.24
N ILE A 205 38.21 56.40 1.49
CA ILE A 205 38.84 56.98 2.69
C ILE A 205 40.33 56.56 2.79
N GLN A 206 40.67 55.32 2.44
CA GLN A 206 42.07 54.87 2.40
C GLN A 206 42.88 55.63 1.33
N SER A 207 42.30 55.84 0.14
CA SER A 207 42.87 56.67 -0.93
C SER A 207 43.07 58.11 -0.46
N GLU A 208 42.06 58.73 0.17
CA GLU A 208 42.16 60.09 0.68
C GLU A 208 43.22 60.21 1.80
N SER A 209 43.27 59.24 2.71
CA SER A 209 44.29 59.15 3.76
C SER A 209 45.71 59.02 3.19
N GLN A 210 45.92 58.17 2.16
CA GLN A 210 47.21 58.09 1.46
C GLN A 210 47.59 59.41 0.78
N ASN A 211 46.64 60.08 0.13
CA ASN A 211 46.84 61.40 -0.47
C ASN A 211 47.20 62.48 0.56
N LEU A 212 46.57 62.45 1.75
CA LEU A 212 46.91 63.34 2.86
C LEU A 212 48.30 63.04 3.44
N LEU A 213 48.68 61.76 3.59
CA LEU A 213 50.02 61.36 4.00
C LEU A 213 51.10 61.82 3.01
N ALA A 214 50.84 61.73 1.70
CA ALA A 214 51.71 62.26 0.66
C ALA A 214 51.87 63.79 0.75
N LYS A 215 50.75 64.53 0.93
CA LYS A 215 50.80 65.98 1.18
C LYS A 215 51.58 66.33 2.46
N ILE A 216 51.43 65.55 3.53
CA ILE A 216 52.19 65.73 4.78
C ILE A 216 53.69 65.48 4.56
N SER A 217 54.09 64.48 3.76
CA SER A 217 55.51 64.23 3.46
C SER A 217 56.12 65.35 2.62
N GLU A 218 55.41 65.85 1.61
CA GLU A 218 55.79 67.01 0.80
C GLU A 218 55.98 68.27 1.68
N LYS A 219 55.01 68.58 2.56
CA LYS A 219 55.14 69.72 3.49
C LYS A 219 56.28 69.55 4.49
N LYS A 220 56.57 68.33 4.95
CA LYS A 220 57.75 68.04 5.79
C LYS A 220 59.06 68.31 5.03
N MET A 221 59.15 67.94 3.75
CA MET A 221 60.31 68.22 2.90
C MET A 221 60.54 69.73 2.76
N ILE A 222 59.51 70.49 2.39
CA ILE A 222 59.57 71.97 2.29
C ILE A 222 59.96 72.62 3.62
N ILE A 223 59.45 72.13 4.75
CA ILE A 223 59.85 72.60 6.09
C ILE A 223 61.34 72.32 6.37
N SER A 224 61.87 71.17 5.92
CA SER A 224 63.28 70.83 6.09
C SER A 224 64.21 71.72 5.24
N GLU A 225 63.84 71.98 3.98
CA GLU A 225 64.55 72.90 3.08
C GLU A 225 64.53 74.34 3.62
N ALA A 226 63.37 74.83 4.06
CA ALA A 226 63.24 76.15 4.66
C ALA A 226 64.04 76.29 5.96
N ARG A 227 64.17 75.22 6.76
CA ARG A 227 65.06 75.19 7.94
C ARG A 227 66.52 75.26 7.54
N ALA A 228 66.96 74.46 6.55
CA ALA A 228 68.34 74.48 6.06
C ALA A 228 68.72 75.88 5.54
N ARG A 229 67.89 76.49 4.68
CA ARG A 229 68.10 77.84 4.15
C ARG A 229 68.10 78.93 5.22
N ARG A 230 67.24 78.80 6.25
CA ARG A 230 67.27 79.67 7.43
C ARG A 230 68.58 79.56 8.19
N ASP A 231 69.13 78.36 8.36
CA ASP A 231 70.37 78.15 9.10
C ASP A 231 71.61 78.55 8.28
N GLU A 232 71.58 78.41 6.96
CA GLU A 232 72.53 79.03 6.02
C GLU A 232 72.53 80.57 6.17
N LEU A 233 71.36 81.21 6.08
CA LEU A 233 71.23 82.66 6.27
C LEU A 233 71.68 83.13 7.67
N LYS A 234 71.52 82.31 8.72
CA LYS A 234 72.08 82.63 10.05
C LYS A 234 73.61 82.61 10.04
N LEU A 235 74.24 81.64 9.35
CA LEU A 235 75.70 81.62 9.22
C LEU A 235 76.19 82.85 8.46
N GLU A 236 75.47 83.27 7.42
CA GLU A 236 75.76 84.51 6.68
C GLU A 236 75.65 85.74 7.57
N ILE A 237 74.55 85.86 8.33
CA ILE A 237 74.36 86.92 9.33
C ILE A 237 75.48 86.88 10.37
N MET A 238 75.91 85.70 10.84
CA MET A 238 77.02 85.58 11.81
C MET A 238 78.33 86.11 11.24
N LYS A 239 78.68 85.81 9.97
CA LYS A 239 79.85 86.40 9.29
C LYS A 239 79.75 87.92 9.25
N VAL A 240 78.61 88.45 8.77
CA VAL A 240 78.39 89.90 8.67
C VAL A 240 78.42 90.57 10.05
N THR A 241 77.87 89.95 11.10
CA THR A 241 78.00 90.48 12.47
C THR A 241 79.43 90.45 12.98
N GLN A 242 80.23 89.44 12.64
CA GLN A 242 81.66 89.43 12.98
C GLN A 242 82.44 90.50 12.20
N GLU A 243 82.03 90.84 10.98
CA GLU A 243 82.58 91.97 10.22
C GLU A 243 82.14 93.32 10.80
N CYS A 244 80.87 93.48 11.17
CA CYS A 244 80.38 94.63 11.92
C CYS A 244 81.06 94.79 13.29
N GLU A 245 81.38 93.70 13.99
CA GLU A 245 82.12 93.73 15.25
C GLU A 245 83.61 94.06 15.05
N LYS A 246 84.23 93.62 13.94
CA LYS A 246 85.59 94.05 13.55
C LYS A 246 85.60 95.54 13.23
N LEU A 247 84.55 96.06 12.57
CA LEU A 247 84.38 97.48 12.29
C LEU A 247 84.05 98.30 13.57
N GLN A 248 83.23 97.78 14.48
CA GLN A 248 82.94 98.40 15.77
C GLN A 248 84.16 98.43 16.70
N ARG A 249 85.07 97.45 16.61
CA ARG A 249 86.35 97.47 17.34
C ARG A 249 87.32 98.57 16.86
N ASN A 250 87.05 99.22 15.73
CA ASN A 250 87.82 100.34 15.21
C ASN A 250 87.21 101.73 15.50
N ILE A 251 86.20 101.83 16.37
CA ILE A 251 85.64 103.13 16.81
C ILE A 251 85.70 103.24 18.33
N VAL A 252 86.60 104.11 18.82
CA VAL A 252 86.92 104.26 20.24
C VAL A 252 86.65 105.68 20.73
N GLN A 253 85.84 105.75 21.80
CA GLN A 253 85.70 106.83 22.81
C GLN A 253 85.21 108.24 22.39
N SER A 254 84.02 108.56 22.93
CA SER A 254 83.78 109.63 23.93
C SER A 254 84.59 110.94 23.82
N PRO A 255 83.91 112.09 23.85
CA PRO A 255 84.00 112.83 25.12
C PRO A 255 82.70 113.51 25.59
N GLN A 256 82.61 113.66 26.92
CA GLN A 256 81.60 114.48 27.58
C GLN A 256 81.81 115.97 27.25
N LYS A 257 80.82 116.64 26.61
CA LYS A 257 80.61 118.11 26.77
C LYS A 257 79.27 118.68 26.26
N VAL A 258 78.15 117.95 26.43
CA VAL A 258 76.79 118.54 26.38
C VAL A 258 75.94 118.09 27.59
N LYS A 259 76.58 117.93 28.76
CA LYS A 259 75.88 117.77 30.05
C LYS A 259 75.57 119.14 30.65
N ALA A 260 74.47 119.76 30.22
CA ALA A 260 73.86 120.91 30.89
C ALA A 260 72.38 121.07 30.53
N ASN A 261 72.04 121.07 29.24
CA ASN A 261 70.68 121.41 28.77
C ASN A 261 69.79 120.19 28.45
N LEU A 262 70.21 118.98 28.83
CA LEU A 262 69.48 117.74 28.54
C LEU A 262 68.60 117.26 29.71
N CYS A 263 68.86 117.70 30.95
CA CYS A 263 68.14 117.20 32.14
C CYS A 263 66.63 117.47 32.12
N SER A 264 66.17 118.66 31.70
CA SER A 264 64.74 119.03 31.78
C SER A 264 63.85 118.39 30.71
N MET A 265 64.43 117.88 29.61
CA MET A 265 63.72 116.98 28.69
C MET A 265 63.96 115.51 29.00
N GLN A 266 65.10 115.14 29.61
CA GLN A 266 65.32 113.79 30.12
C GLN A 266 64.29 113.40 31.16
N GLU A 267 63.94 114.25 32.14
CA GLU A 267 62.93 113.92 33.15
C GLU A 267 61.55 113.58 32.53
N LYS A 268 61.08 114.36 31.55
CA LYS A 268 59.81 114.06 30.85
C LYS A 268 59.90 112.80 29.98
N VAL A 269 61.03 112.59 29.30
CA VAL A 269 61.25 111.39 28.47
C VAL A 269 61.44 110.14 29.33
N GLU A 270 62.08 110.23 30.50
CA GLU A 270 62.22 109.15 31.46
C GLU A 270 60.93 108.84 32.19
N PHE A 271 60.13 109.85 32.55
CA PHE A 271 58.78 109.65 33.09
C PHE A 271 57.88 108.93 32.07
N LEU A 272 57.89 109.35 30.80
CA LEU A 272 57.14 108.67 29.73
C LEU A 272 57.71 107.27 29.41
N LYS A 273 59.03 107.06 29.48
CA LYS A 273 59.64 105.73 29.38
C LYS A 273 59.22 104.83 30.54
N LYS A 274 59.19 105.34 31.77
CA LYS A 274 58.79 104.61 32.98
C LYS A 274 57.31 104.19 32.91
N ILE A 275 56.42 105.10 32.51
CA ILE A 275 55.02 104.76 32.22
C ILE A 275 54.94 103.73 31.09
N LYS A 276 55.74 103.86 30.03
CA LYS A 276 55.77 102.89 28.92
C LYS A 276 56.24 101.51 29.38
N THR A 277 57.25 101.40 30.24
CA THR A 277 57.72 100.11 30.80
C THR A 277 56.67 99.51 31.73
N GLU A 278 56.10 100.30 32.66
CA GLU A 278 55.03 99.84 33.55
C GLU A 278 53.79 99.34 32.77
N LYS A 279 53.40 100.04 31.69
CA LYS A 279 52.30 99.59 30.82
C LYS A 279 52.68 98.37 29.97
N LEU A 280 53.93 98.24 29.51
CA LEU A 280 54.40 97.03 28.81
C LEU A 280 54.44 95.83 29.74
N GLU A 281 54.89 95.99 30.98
CA GLU A 281 54.88 94.95 32.00
C GLU A 281 53.45 94.50 32.33
N LEU A 282 52.51 95.45 32.51
CA LEU A 282 51.09 95.16 32.69
C LEU A 282 50.44 94.46 31.47
N VAL A 283 50.84 94.82 30.25
CA VAL A 283 50.41 94.09 29.03
C VAL A 283 51.01 92.69 29.01
N SER A 284 52.27 92.51 29.43
CA SER A 284 52.91 91.20 29.50
C SER A 284 52.27 90.27 30.53
N SER A 285 51.87 90.79 31.70
CA SER A 285 51.19 90.01 32.74
C SER A 285 49.77 89.62 32.32
N ARG A 286 49.02 90.55 31.72
CA ARG A 286 47.71 90.26 31.10
C ARG A 286 47.81 89.23 29.96
N ARG A 287 48.88 89.25 29.17
CA ARG A 287 49.11 88.25 28.11
C ARG A 287 49.37 86.86 28.69
N LYS A 288 50.18 86.76 29.75
CA LYS A 288 50.38 85.50 30.50
C LYS A 288 49.07 84.95 31.07
N GLN A 289 48.22 85.81 31.65
CA GLN A 289 46.88 85.43 32.13
C GLN A 289 45.97 84.95 30.99
N LEU A 290 45.99 85.61 29.83
CA LEU A 290 45.23 85.19 28.66
C LEU A 290 45.66 83.81 28.14
N ASP A 291 46.97 83.55 28.09
CA ASP A 291 47.48 82.25 27.64
C ASP A 291 47.20 81.13 28.66
N GLN A 292 47.24 81.42 29.97
CA GLN A 292 46.74 80.50 31.01
C GLN A 292 45.24 80.19 30.86
N LEU A 293 44.42 81.20 30.53
CA LEU A 293 42.99 81.01 30.28
C LEU A 293 42.73 80.13 29.04
N LYS A 294 43.52 80.27 27.95
CA LYS A 294 43.42 79.39 26.77
C LYS A 294 43.73 77.93 27.14
N THR A 295 44.81 77.69 27.88
CA THR A 295 45.15 76.33 28.35
C THR A 295 44.03 75.75 29.20
N ARG A 296 43.45 76.56 30.10
CA ARG A 296 42.29 76.12 30.91
C ARG A 296 41.05 75.84 30.05
N ASN A 297 40.80 76.63 29.01
CA ASN A 297 39.67 76.40 28.09
C ASN A 297 39.84 75.09 27.31
N SER A 298 41.04 74.80 26.81
CA SER A 298 41.34 73.55 26.11
C SER A 298 41.13 72.30 27.00
N ILE A 299 41.47 72.39 28.30
CA ILE A 299 41.19 71.32 29.27
C ILE A 299 39.67 71.16 29.48
N VAL A 300 38.91 72.25 29.52
CA VAL A 300 37.43 72.21 29.63
C VAL A 300 36.80 71.62 28.36
N GLU A 301 37.27 71.99 27.17
CA GLU A 301 36.83 71.43 25.89
C GLU A 301 37.08 69.90 25.81
N GLN A 302 38.26 69.45 26.25
CA GLN A 302 38.55 68.01 26.38
C GLN A 302 37.59 67.34 27.37
N GLY A 303 37.36 67.94 28.54
CA GLY A 303 36.39 67.44 29.52
C GLY A 303 34.96 67.33 28.97
N ILE A 304 34.52 68.31 28.16
CA ILE A 304 33.21 68.28 27.49
C ILE A 304 33.13 67.11 26.49
N SER A 305 34.16 66.92 25.65
CA SER A 305 34.17 65.78 24.71
C SER A 305 34.13 64.41 25.42
N PHE A 306 34.81 64.29 26.56
CA PHE A 306 34.78 63.07 27.37
C PHE A 306 33.39 62.83 27.99
N MET A 307 32.74 63.88 28.51
CA MET A 307 31.36 63.79 29.02
C MET A 307 30.36 63.43 27.91
N GLN A 308 30.56 63.88 26.67
CA GLN A 308 29.73 63.49 25.52
C GLN A 308 29.88 62.00 25.20
N SER A 309 31.12 61.48 25.12
CA SER A 309 31.36 60.04 24.96
C SER A 309 30.76 59.20 26.08
N MET A 310 30.81 59.67 27.34
CA MET A 310 30.18 58.98 28.47
C MET A 310 28.64 58.99 28.43
N LEU A 311 28.02 59.98 27.76
CA LEU A 311 26.58 59.98 27.52
C LEU A 311 26.18 58.99 26.42
N GLU A 312 26.95 58.92 25.33
CA GLU A 312 26.77 57.92 24.26
C GLU A 312 26.91 56.49 24.81
N ASP A 313 27.95 56.24 25.62
CA ASP A 313 28.14 54.97 26.32
C ASP A 313 26.94 54.66 27.24
N SER A 314 26.44 55.65 27.99
CA SER A 314 25.27 55.50 28.87
C SER A 314 23.98 55.14 28.11
N GLU A 315 23.79 55.66 26.89
CA GLU A 315 22.67 55.26 26.03
C GLU A 315 22.85 53.84 25.49
N SER A 316 24.06 53.46 25.08
CA SER A 316 24.35 52.09 24.63
C SER A 316 24.13 51.04 25.73
N ILE A 317 24.47 51.37 26.99
CA ILE A 317 24.25 50.47 28.13
C ILE A 317 22.75 50.22 28.34
N LYS A 318 21.90 51.24 28.21
CA LYS A 318 20.44 51.09 28.36
C LYS A 318 19.84 50.15 27.30
N THR A 319 20.29 50.22 26.06
CA THR A 319 19.79 49.31 25.00
C THR A 319 20.23 47.86 25.27
N ILE A 320 21.45 47.65 25.78
CA ILE A 320 21.94 46.33 26.22
C ILE A 320 21.13 45.80 27.41
N GLU A 321 20.77 46.64 28.38
CA GLU A 321 19.91 46.25 29.51
C GLU A 321 18.50 45.80 29.05
N GLU A 322 17.91 46.50 28.08
CA GLU A 322 16.64 46.09 27.46
C GLU A 322 16.75 44.74 26.74
N ASP A 323 17.83 44.52 25.97
CA ASP A 323 18.04 43.24 25.29
C ASP A 323 18.29 42.09 26.27
N ILE A 324 19.05 42.31 27.35
CA ILE A 324 19.21 41.34 28.44
C ILE A 324 17.85 40.98 29.06
N LYS A 325 16.95 41.97 29.21
CA LYS A 325 15.58 41.74 29.70
C LYS A 325 14.76 40.91 28.71
N ARG A 326 14.74 41.27 27.42
CA ARG A 326 14.08 40.50 26.34
C ARG A 326 14.58 39.05 26.29
N ILE A 327 15.89 38.84 26.41
CA ILE A 327 16.51 37.50 26.43
C ILE A 327 16.09 36.72 27.69
N LYS A 328 16.06 37.34 28.87
CA LYS A 328 15.58 36.68 30.11
C LYS A 328 14.13 36.23 30.00
N GLU A 329 13.24 37.07 29.47
CA GLU A 329 11.82 36.75 29.29
C GLU A 329 11.63 35.58 28.30
N SER A 330 12.31 35.62 27.14
CA SER A 330 12.26 34.50 26.18
C SER A 330 12.85 33.19 26.73
N SER A 331 13.91 33.28 27.56
CA SER A 331 14.50 32.13 28.26
C SER A 331 13.50 31.48 29.23
N GLN A 332 12.76 32.27 30.01
CA GLN A 332 11.71 31.74 30.90
C GLN A 332 10.61 31.02 30.12
N VAL A 333 10.15 31.57 29.00
CA VAL A 333 9.16 30.90 28.12
C VAL A 333 9.71 29.56 27.60
N ASN A 334 10.98 29.51 27.19
CA ASN A 334 11.61 28.28 26.71
C ASN A 334 11.79 27.23 27.82
N VAL A 335 12.03 27.62 29.07
CA VAL A 335 12.03 26.70 30.22
C VAL A 335 10.65 26.06 30.43
N HIS A 336 9.56 26.83 30.29
CA HIS A 336 8.19 26.27 30.39
C HIS A 336 7.87 25.32 29.23
N LYS A 337 8.23 25.68 28.00
CA LYS A 337 8.11 24.78 26.83
C LYS A 337 8.88 23.47 27.05
N ARG A 338 10.12 23.54 27.55
CA ARG A 338 10.94 22.35 27.84
C ARG A 338 10.32 21.45 28.92
N LYS A 339 9.68 22.02 29.94
CA LYS A 339 8.92 21.24 30.94
C LYS A 339 7.73 20.52 30.30
N GLY A 340 6.96 21.21 29.43
CA GLY A 340 5.84 20.60 28.70
C GLY A 340 6.26 19.44 27.80
N ILE A 341 7.34 19.63 27.02
CA ILE A 341 7.91 18.57 26.17
C ILE A 341 8.40 17.38 27.02
N LYS A 342 8.99 17.62 28.20
CA LYS A 342 9.47 16.54 29.07
C LYS A 342 8.33 15.69 29.65
N ILE A 343 7.18 16.29 29.96
CA ILE A 343 5.98 15.54 30.38
C ILE A 343 5.49 14.65 29.22
N GLN A 344 5.44 15.19 28.00
CA GLN A 344 5.07 14.42 26.81
C GLN A 344 6.08 13.29 26.50
N GLU A 345 7.37 13.50 26.76
CA GLU A 345 8.40 12.47 26.65
C GLU A 345 8.17 11.33 27.66
N GLU A 346 7.85 11.66 28.92
CA GLU A 346 7.54 10.70 29.98
C GLU A 346 6.26 9.89 29.66
N GLU A 347 5.18 10.54 29.19
CA GLU A 347 3.95 9.88 28.72
C GLU A 347 4.21 8.91 27.54
N MET A 348 5.06 9.30 26.59
CA MET A 348 5.41 8.46 25.44
C MET A 348 6.26 7.25 25.84
N VAL A 349 7.16 7.40 26.82
CA VAL A 349 7.96 6.29 27.37
C VAL A 349 7.07 5.27 28.08
N GLU A 350 6.08 5.71 28.86
CA GLU A 350 5.12 4.81 29.50
C GLU A 350 4.26 4.05 28.47
N SER A 351 3.80 4.74 27.43
CA SER A 351 3.09 4.13 26.30
C SER A 351 3.93 3.07 25.57
N ILE A 352 5.22 3.33 25.33
CA ILE A 352 6.16 2.37 24.74
C ILE A 352 6.32 1.13 25.62
N ALA A 353 6.42 1.28 26.94
CA ALA A 353 6.53 0.16 27.87
C ALA A 353 5.29 -0.75 27.79
N LEU A 354 4.08 -0.18 27.78
CA LEU A 354 2.83 -0.93 27.61
C LEU A 354 2.77 -1.71 26.29
N ILE A 355 3.28 -1.13 25.19
CA ILE A 355 3.37 -1.79 23.88
C ILE A 355 4.38 -2.95 23.90
N GLN A 356 5.55 -2.77 24.51
CA GLN A 356 6.55 -3.83 24.68
C GLN A 356 5.99 -5.01 25.48
N ASP A 357 5.26 -4.73 26.56
CA ASP A 357 4.60 -5.72 27.41
C ASP A 357 3.54 -6.52 26.64
N ARG A 358 2.78 -5.84 25.76
CA ARG A 358 1.82 -6.48 24.84
C ARG A 358 2.51 -7.36 23.79
N ILE A 359 3.66 -6.92 23.26
CA ILE A 359 4.47 -7.71 22.30
C ILE A 359 4.98 -8.98 22.96
N GLN A 360 5.55 -8.91 24.17
CA GLN A 360 6.01 -10.12 24.89
C GLN A 360 4.89 -11.12 25.12
N LYS A 361 3.70 -10.67 25.55
CA LYS A 361 2.51 -11.53 25.75
C LYS A 361 2.10 -12.24 24.45
N LEU A 362 2.10 -11.54 23.31
CA LEU A 362 1.79 -12.13 22.00
C LEU A 362 2.88 -13.10 21.51
N GLN A 363 4.16 -12.82 21.77
CA GLN A 363 5.27 -13.73 21.46
C GLN A 363 5.18 -15.03 22.29
N LEU A 364 4.84 -14.93 23.58
CA LEU A 364 4.65 -16.09 24.45
C LEU A 364 3.48 -16.97 23.96
N GLN A 365 2.35 -16.35 23.60
CA GLN A 365 1.18 -17.03 23.04
C GLN A 365 1.48 -17.68 21.67
N LYS A 366 2.30 -17.04 20.82
CA LYS A 366 2.76 -17.64 19.56
C LYS A 366 3.61 -18.88 19.82
N ARG A 367 4.50 -18.84 20.83
CA ARG A 367 5.36 -19.97 21.19
C ARG A 367 4.56 -21.16 21.73
N SER A 368 3.59 -20.94 22.61
CA SER A 368 2.74 -22.03 23.14
C SER A 368 1.88 -22.66 22.03
N ARG A 369 1.23 -21.83 21.19
CA ARG A 369 0.46 -22.35 20.04
C ARG A 369 1.34 -23.10 19.03
N GLY A 370 2.59 -22.71 18.86
CA GLY A 370 3.57 -23.46 18.07
C GLY A 370 3.80 -24.86 18.63
N THR A 371 4.11 -24.98 19.93
CA THR A 371 4.31 -26.28 20.57
C THR A 371 3.06 -27.17 20.56
N ASP A 372 1.87 -26.60 20.68
CA ASP A 372 0.61 -27.34 20.60
C ASP A 372 0.37 -27.90 19.19
N LEU A 373 0.66 -27.10 18.15
CA LEU A 373 0.59 -27.53 16.76
C LEU A 373 1.62 -28.61 16.43
N ASP A 374 2.87 -28.46 16.85
CA ASP A 374 3.94 -29.44 16.62
C ASP A 374 3.62 -30.80 17.28
N ALA A 375 3.05 -30.78 18.49
CA ALA A 375 2.57 -31.98 19.17
C ALA A 375 1.40 -32.64 18.41
N CYS A 376 0.45 -31.84 17.91
CA CYS A 376 -0.68 -32.32 17.10
C CYS A 376 -0.22 -32.92 15.76
N PHE A 377 0.72 -32.28 15.07
CA PHE A 377 1.35 -32.81 13.86
C PHE A 377 2.05 -34.14 14.15
N SER A 378 2.85 -34.21 15.21
CA SER A 378 3.54 -35.44 15.63
C SER A 378 2.55 -36.59 15.85
N GLN A 379 1.50 -36.37 16.64
CA GLN A 379 0.45 -37.37 16.89
C GLN A 379 -0.30 -37.78 15.60
N THR A 380 -0.52 -36.84 14.69
CA THR A 380 -1.17 -37.10 13.40
C THR A 380 -0.28 -37.92 12.47
N THR A 381 1.03 -37.68 12.42
CA THR A 381 1.96 -38.50 11.64
C THR A 381 2.07 -39.92 12.17
N GLU A 382 2.05 -40.12 13.49
CA GLU A 382 1.98 -41.47 14.08
C GLU A 382 0.69 -42.19 13.71
N LYS A 383 -0.46 -41.52 13.80
CA LYS A 383 -1.76 -42.09 13.39
C LYS A 383 -1.72 -42.51 11.92
N LYS A 384 -1.19 -41.67 11.03
CA LYS A 384 -1.00 -41.99 9.60
C LYS A 384 -0.08 -43.19 9.36
N LYS A 385 1.04 -43.29 10.09
CA LYS A 385 1.94 -44.47 10.03
C LYS A 385 1.21 -45.76 10.49
N LYS A 386 0.47 -45.69 11.60
CA LYS A 386 -0.31 -46.81 12.13
C LYS A 386 -1.43 -47.25 11.18
N THR A 387 -2.08 -46.33 10.45
CA THR A 387 -3.08 -46.69 9.42
C THR A 387 -2.45 -47.25 8.15
N ALA A 388 -1.28 -46.75 7.72
CA ALA A 388 -0.57 -47.29 6.55
C ALA A 388 -0.17 -48.76 6.76
N ILE A 389 0.44 -49.09 7.90
CA ILE A 389 0.81 -50.47 8.26
C ILE A 389 -0.42 -51.40 8.28
N LYS A 390 -1.57 -50.91 8.78
CA LYS A 390 -2.83 -51.68 8.73
C LYS A 390 -3.37 -51.87 7.30
N ALA A 391 -3.23 -50.88 6.43
CA ALA A 391 -3.65 -50.99 5.04
C ALA A 391 -2.80 -52.00 4.26
N ASP A 392 -1.48 -52.01 4.46
CA ASP A 392 -0.57 -52.99 3.84
C ASP A 392 -0.84 -54.42 4.35
N ALA A 393 -1.15 -54.58 5.64
CA ALA A 393 -1.56 -55.86 6.21
C ALA A 393 -2.90 -56.37 5.62
N LEU A 394 -3.90 -55.49 5.45
CA LEU A 394 -5.17 -55.85 4.80
C LEU A 394 -4.99 -56.15 3.31
N LYS A 395 -4.09 -55.46 2.62
CA LYS A 395 -3.75 -55.73 1.22
C LYS A 395 -3.16 -57.12 1.04
N THR A 396 -2.16 -57.47 1.85
CA THR A 396 -1.53 -58.81 1.80
C THR A 396 -2.53 -59.92 2.17
N GLN A 397 -3.43 -59.69 3.12
CA GLN A 397 -4.53 -60.62 3.44
C GLN A 397 -5.52 -60.79 2.26
N LYS A 398 -5.88 -59.71 1.57
CA LYS A 398 -6.74 -59.78 0.37
C LYS A 398 -6.06 -60.58 -0.75
N GLU A 399 -4.76 -60.37 -0.97
CA GLU A 399 -3.98 -61.12 -1.96
C GLU A 399 -3.83 -62.62 -1.63
N THR A 400 -3.84 -63.01 -0.34
CA THR A 400 -3.88 -64.44 0.04
C THR A 400 -5.26 -65.05 -0.15
N LEU A 401 -6.33 -64.34 0.24
CA LEU A 401 -7.71 -64.83 0.07
C LEU A 401 -8.07 -64.98 -1.41
N GLN A 402 -7.64 -64.06 -2.27
CA GLN A 402 -7.85 -64.19 -3.72
C GLN A 402 -7.19 -65.45 -4.26
N ARG A 403 -5.93 -65.72 -3.90
CA ARG A 403 -5.21 -66.95 -4.29
C ARG A 403 -5.91 -68.23 -3.82
N GLU A 404 -6.55 -68.22 -2.65
CA GLU A 404 -7.36 -69.35 -2.18
C GLU A 404 -8.66 -69.54 -2.97
N ILE A 405 -9.33 -68.44 -3.33
CA ILE A 405 -10.53 -68.44 -4.19
C ILE A 405 -10.16 -69.02 -5.56
N ASP A 406 -9.12 -68.49 -6.22
CA ASP A 406 -8.66 -68.95 -7.53
C ASP A 406 -8.29 -70.45 -7.52
N ALA A 407 -7.65 -70.91 -6.43
CA ALA A 407 -7.31 -72.32 -6.24
C ALA A 407 -8.54 -73.23 -5.99
N LYS A 408 -9.59 -72.72 -5.35
CA LYS A 408 -10.88 -73.43 -5.22
C LYS A 408 -11.64 -73.47 -6.54
N MET A 409 -11.69 -72.36 -7.28
CA MET A 409 -12.34 -72.31 -8.60
C MET A 409 -11.75 -73.33 -9.56
N LYS A 410 -10.42 -73.42 -9.69
CA LYS A 410 -9.76 -74.46 -10.50
C LYS A 410 -10.12 -75.89 -10.08
N LYS A 411 -10.28 -76.16 -8.78
CA LYS A 411 -10.72 -77.48 -8.30
C LYS A 411 -12.16 -77.78 -8.71
N VAL A 412 -13.07 -76.80 -8.60
CA VAL A 412 -14.46 -76.93 -9.06
C VAL A 412 -14.51 -77.20 -10.57
N GLU A 413 -13.78 -76.42 -11.37
CA GLU A 413 -13.66 -76.57 -12.82
C GLU A 413 -13.16 -77.98 -13.22
N THR A 414 -12.07 -78.47 -12.62
CA THR A 414 -11.58 -79.84 -12.91
C THR A 414 -12.55 -80.95 -12.49
N ASN A 415 -13.39 -80.72 -11.47
CA ASN A 415 -14.43 -81.67 -11.08
C ASN A 415 -15.66 -81.60 -12.00
N HIS A 416 -16.02 -80.40 -12.47
CA HIS A 416 -17.07 -80.20 -13.45
C HIS A 416 -16.73 -80.93 -14.76
N ASN A 417 -15.51 -80.75 -15.28
CA ASN A 417 -15.05 -81.39 -16.52
C ASN A 417 -15.06 -82.94 -16.42
N LYS A 418 -14.66 -83.50 -15.28
CA LYS A 418 -14.78 -84.96 -15.02
C LYS A 418 -16.22 -85.44 -14.92
N CYS A 419 -17.15 -84.55 -14.60
CA CYS A 419 -18.58 -84.86 -14.52
C CYS A 419 -19.22 -84.82 -15.91
N THR A 420 -18.88 -83.83 -16.74
CA THR A 420 -19.34 -83.74 -18.13
C THR A 420 -18.80 -84.89 -18.98
N GLU A 421 -17.51 -85.27 -18.86
CA GLU A 421 -16.94 -86.47 -19.50
C GLU A 421 -17.76 -87.74 -19.19
N LYS A 422 -18.14 -87.94 -17.91
CA LYS A 422 -18.98 -89.08 -17.51
C LYS A 422 -20.39 -89.02 -18.09
N ILE A 423 -20.98 -87.82 -18.17
CA ILE A 423 -22.29 -87.61 -18.79
C ILE A 423 -22.23 -87.94 -20.29
N GLU A 424 -21.16 -87.57 -20.99
CA GLU A 424 -20.97 -87.93 -22.41
C GLU A 424 -20.79 -89.43 -22.61
N MET A 425 -19.97 -90.10 -21.79
CA MET A 425 -19.84 -91.57 -21.82
C MET A 425 -21.19 -92.27 -21.60
N ILE A 426 -22.02 -91.78 -20.67
CA ILE A 426 -23.35 -92.33 -20.41
C ILE A 426 -24.27 -92.10 -21.61
N LYS A 427 -24.27 -90.88 -22.20
CA LYS A 427 -25.04 -90.58 -23.43
C LYS A 427 -24.65 -91.51 -24.59
N GLU A 428 -23.36 -91.75 -24.79
CA GLU A 428 -22.87 -92.65 -25.85
C GLU A 428 -23.29 -94.12 -25.61
N GLN A 429 -23.28 -94.58 -24.35
CA GLN A 429 -23.84 -95.89 -24.00
C GLN A 429 -25.35 -95.98 -24.29
N TYR A 430 -26.14 -94.95 -23.94
CA TYR A 430 -27.57 -94.90 -24.27
C TYR A 430 -27.82 -94.91 -25.79
N GLU A 431 -27.05 -94.14 -26.57
CA GLU A 431 -27.11 -94.12 -28.03
C GLU A 431 -26.81 -95.50 -28.65
N ASN A 432 -25.83 -96.22 -28.12
CA ASN A 432 -25.49 -97.56 -28.61
C ASN A 432 -26.57 -98.61 -28.25
N ILE A 433 -27.25 -98.46 -27.12
CA ILE A 433 -28.43 -99.27 -26.76
C ILE A 433 -29.62 -98.93 -27.67
N LEU A 434 -29.85 -97.65 -27.97
CA LEU A 434 -30.88 -97.21 -28.93
C LEU A 434 -30.63 -97.78 -30.34
N LYS A 435 -29.39 -97.78 -30.82
CA LYS A 435 -29.02 -98.36 -32.11
C LYS A 435 -29.24 -99.88 -32.17
N SER A 436 -28.86 -100.62 -31.12
CA SER A 436 -29.08 -102.08 -31.08
C SER A 436 -30.56 -102.45 -30.95
N LEU A 437 -31.34 -101.68 -30.18
CA LEU A 437 -32.79 -101.83 -30.09
C LEU A 437 -33.46 -101.53 -31.45
N ASN A 438 -33.04 -100.47 -32.15
CA ASN A 438 -33.53 -100.16 -33.50
C ASN A 438 -33.17 -101.24 -34.52
N GLN A 439 -31.97 -101.83 -34.46
CA GLN A 439 -31.62 -102.99 -35.29
C GLN A 439 -32.50 -104.21 -34.99
N TYR A 440 -32.77 -104.49 -33.71
CA TYR A 440 -33.67 -105.58 -33.32
C TYR A 440 -35.10 -105.34 -33.80
N HIS A 441 -35.60 -104.10 -33.72
CA HIS A 441 -36.89 -103.71 -34.30
C HIS A 441 -36.91 -103.81 -35.83
N LEU A 442 -35.81 -103.50 -36.53
CA LEU A 442 -35.71 -103.66 -37.98
C LEU A 442 -35.85 -105.14 -38.38
N VAL A 443 -35.11 -106.04 -37.71
CA VAL A 443 -35.17 -107.49 -37.94
C VAL A 443 -36.55 -108.05 -37.59
N LEU A 444 -37.17 -107.57 -36.50
CA LEU A 444 -38.56 -107.92 -36.17
C LEU A 444 -39.54 -107.42 -37.24
N GLN A 445 -39.36 -106.21 -37.74
CA GLN A 445 -40.20 -105.63 -38.79
C GLN A 445 -40.06 -106.42 -40.09
N GLU A 446 -38.85 -106.74 -40.54
CA GLU A 446 -38.62 -107.59 -41.73
C GLU A 446 -39.30 -108.96 -41.58
N ARG A 447 -39.27 -109.55 -40.38
CA ARG A 447 -39.88 -110.85 -40.10
C ARG A 447 -41.41 -110.79 -40.05
N ILE A 448 -41.97 -109.79 -39.37
CA ILE A 448 -43.42 -109.50 -39.36
C ILE A 448 -43.91 -109.16 -40.77
N GLN A 449 -43.10 -108.48 -41.58
CA GLN A 449 -43.42 -108.10 -42.96
C GLN A 449 -43.28 -109.28 -43.94
N ALA A 450 -42.45 -110.29 -43.63
CA ALA A 450 -42.45 -111.58 -44.33
C ALA A 450 -43.70 -112.41 -43.98
N ASP A 451 -44.07 -112.49 -42.70
CA ASP A 451 -45.24 -113.24 -42.22
C ASP A 451 -46.59 -112.57 -42.62
N LEU A 452 -46.59 -111.29 -43.01
CA LEU A 452 -47.77 -110.54 -43.46
C LEU A 452 -47.97 -110.49 -45.00
N TYR A 453 -47.14 -111.17 -45.80
CA TYR A 453 -47.39 -111.29 -47.25
C TYR A 453 -48.36 -112.42 -47.62
N ASP A 454 -48.80 -113.25 -46.66
CA ASP A 454 -49.67 -114.41 -46.88
C ASP A 454 -51.11 -114.24 -46.33
N CYS A 455 -51.46 -113.06 -45.79
CA CYS A 455 -52.84 -112.71 -45.40
C CYS A 455 -53.08 -111.19 -45.48
N GLY A 456 -54.09 -110.78 -46.26
CA GLY A 456 -54.36 -109.37 -46.53
C GLY A 456 -55.34 -108.66 -45.57
N PHE A 457 -55.53 -107.36 -45.86
CA PHE A 457 -56.60 -106.45 -45.40
C PHE A 457 -56.39 -105.61 -44.10
N PHE A 458 -56.39 -104.28 -44.34
CA PHE A 458 -56.99 -103.20 -43.54
C PHE A 458 -56.24 -102.45 -42.39
N LEU A 459 -56.39 -101.11 -42.44
CA LEU A 459 -56.29 -100.07 -41.41
C LEU A 459 -54.92 -99.61 -40.83
N LYS A 460 -54.47 -98.44 -41.33
CA LYS A 460 -54.56 -97.12 -40.66
C LYS A 460 -54.26 -97.07 -39.14
N LYS A 461 -53.28 -96.22 -38.72
CA LYS A 461 -53.47 -94.96 -37.93
C LYS A 461 -52.23 -94.51 -37.11
N GLN A 462 -51.88 -93.22 -37.21
CA GLN A 462 -51.16 -92.34 -36.24
C GLN A 462 -49.89 -92.80 -35.50
N ARG A 463 -48.85 -91.94 -35.54
CA ARG A 463 -48.58 -91.05 -34.39
C ARG A 463 -47.86 -89.75 -34.76
N THR A 464 -48.00 -88.77 -33.88
CA THR A 464 -47.65 -87.35 -33.97
C THR A 464 -46.64 -86.96 -32.88
N PHE A 465 -46.18 -85.70 -32.89
CA PHE A 465 -45.41 -84.99 -31.84
C PHE A 465 -43.91 -85.37 -31.73
N CYS A 466 -42.99 -84.46 -31.40
CA CYS A 466 -43.12 -83.01 -31.11
C CYS A 466 -41.85 -82.23 -31.51
N THR A 467 -42.02 -80.95 -31.86
CA THR A 467 -40.95 -79.94 -31.91
C THR A 467 -40.55 -79.50 -30.50
N LEU A 468 -39.27 -79.21 -30.26
CA LEU A 468 -38.84 -78.44 -29.09
C LEU A 468 -37.92 -77.30 -29.53
N SER A 469 -38.31 -76.06 -29.22
CA SER A 469 -37.46 -74.89 -29.33
C SER A 469 -36.50 -74.85 -28.14
N LEU A 470 -35.30 -74.32 -28.35
CA LEU A 470 -34.34 -74.02 -27.29
C LEU A 470 -33.87 -72.57 -27.47
N ASP A 471 -34.58 -71.66 -26.79
CA ASP A 471 -34.00 -70.38 -26.41
C ASP A 471 -33.12 -70.60 -25.16
N PRO A 472 -31.96 -69.94 -25.03
CA PRO A 472 -31.10 -70.08 -23.86
C PRO A 472 -31.64 -69.25 -22.69
N ASP A 473 -32.18 -69.95 -21.70
CA ASP A 473 -32.62 -69.37 -20.42
C ASP A 473 -31.40 -68.84 -19.66
N MET A 474 -31.32 -67.52 -19.43
CA MET A 474 -30.27 -66.93 -18.58
C MET A 474 -30.67 -67.09 -17.11
N ASN A 475 -29.78 -67.70 -16.32
CA ASN A 475 -30.06 -68.03 -14.93
C ASN A 475 -30.28 -66.74 -14.09
N PRO A 476 -31.40 -66.57 -13.36
CA PRO A 476 -31.71 -65.32 -12.65
C PRO A 476 -30.65 -64.91 -11.61
N ASP A 477 -29.87 -65.86 -11.09
CA ASP A 477 -28.75 -65.57 -10.19
C ASP A 477 -27.65 -64.71 -10.86
N GLU A 478 -27.41 -64.87 -12.17
CA GLU A 478 -26.39 -64.11 -12.92
C GLU A 478 -26.82 -62.65 -13.16
N GLU A 479 -28.12 -62.40 -13.36
CA GLU A 479 -28.64 -61.03 -13.43
C GLU A 479 -28.56 -60.33 -12.07
N GLU A 480 -28.81 -61.06 -10.97
CA GLU A 480 -28.67 -60.49 -9.62
C GLU A 480 -27.20 -60.20 -9.27
N GLU A 481 -26.27 -61.08 -9.60
CA GLU A 481 -24.83 -60.86 -9.39
C GLU A 481 -24.31 -59.69 -10.23
N LYS A 482 -24.75 -59.58 -11.49
CA LYS A 482 -24.48 -58.41 -12.35
C LYS A 482 -25.04 -57.11 -11.76
N HIS A 483 -26.25 -57.11 -11.21
CA HIS A 483 -26.83 -55.94 -10.54
C HIS A 483 -26.07 -55.54 -9.26
N ARG A 484 -25.57 -56.51 -8.49
CA ARG A 484 -24.73 -56.27 -7.32
C ARG A 484 -23.38 -55.67 -7.71
N LEU A 485 -22.73 -56.18 -8.75
CA LEU A 485 -21.47 -55.64 -9.28
C LEU A 485 -21.63 -54.20 -9.80
N ILE A 486 -22.71 -53.89 -10.52
CA ILE A 486 -23.00 -52.52 -10.98
C ILE A 486 -23.18 -51.57 -9.79
N SER A 487 -23.92 -51.97 -8.75
CA SER A 487 -24.07 -51.17 -7.52
C SER A 487 -22.74 -50.90 -6.83
N GLN A 488 -21.86 -51.91 -6.72
CA GLN A 488 -20.54 -51.75 -6.12
C GLN A 488 -19.62 -50.83 -6.94
N VAL A 489 -19.68 -50.87 -8.28
CA VAL A 489 -18.95 -49.94 -9.14
C VAL A 489 -19.44 -48.50 -8.96
N LEU A 490 -20.75 -48.29 -8.83
CA LEU A 490 -21.33 -46.96 -8.57
C LEU A 490 -20.92 -46.40 -7.21
N GLU A 491 -20.88 -47.22 -6.15
CA GLU A 491 -20.35 -46.80 -4.83
C GLU A 491 -18.86 -46.44 -4.88
N LEU A 492 -18.06 -47.20 -5.64
CA LEU A 492 -16.63 -46.90 -5.85
C LEU A 492 -16.42 -45.63 -6.69
N GLN A 493 -17.29 -45.34 -7.65
CA GLN A 493 -17.27 -44.08 -8.40
C GLN A 493 -17.62 -42.88 -7.50
N ASN A 494 -18.73 -42.97 -6.75
CA ASN A 494 -19.13 -41.90 -5.82
C ASN A 494 -18.04 -41.61 -4.76
N THR A 495 -17.41 -42.65 -4.21
CA THR A 495 -16.32 -42.47 -3.22
C THR A 495 -15.01 -41.95 -3.84
N LEU A 496 -14.77 -42.19 -5.13
CA LEU A 496 -13.65 -41.60 -5.86
C LEU A 496 -13.88 -40.11 -6.16
N ASP A 497 -15.10 -39.75 -6.57
CA ASP A 497 -15.50 -38.36 -6.84
C ASP A 497 -15.45 -37.51 -5.55
N ASP A 498 -15.96 -38.04 -4.43
CA ASP A 498 -15.82 -37.42 -3.10
C ASP A 498 -14.35 -37.21 -2.70
N LEU A 499 -13.46 -38.16 -3.03
CA LEU A 499 -12.03 -38.02 -2.76
C LEU A 499 -11.39 -36.97 -3.68
N SER A 500 -11.77 -36.92 -4.96
CA SER A 500 -11.28 -35.93 -5.92
C SER A 500 -11.68 -34.53 -5.49
N SER A 501 -12.97 -34.31 -5.18
CA SER A 501 -13.50 -33.05 -4.68
C SER A 501 -12.76 -32.54 -3.43
N ARG A 502 -12.43 -33.45 -2.51
CA ARG A 502 -11.64 -33.11 -1.31
C ARG A 502 -10.17 -32.79 -1.63
N VAL A 503 -9.57 -33.43 -2.63
CA VAL A 503 -8.21 -33.11 -3.09
C VAL A 503 -8.19 -31.73 -3.75
N ASP A 504 -9.18 -31.41 -4.58
CA ASP A 504 -9.29 -30.09 -5.22
C ASP A 504 -9.55 -28.97 -4.20
N SER A 505 -10.40 -29.21 -3.20
CA SER A 505 -10.60 -28.28 -2.07
C SER A 505 -9.29 -28.00 -1.31
N VAL A 506 -8.51 -29.04 -0.98
CA VAL A 506 -7.20 -28.90 -0.31
C VAL A 506 -6.18 -28.19 -1.20
N LYS A 507 -6.25 -28.37 -2.52
CA LYS A 507 -5.40 -27.70 -3.50
C LYS A 507 -5.73 -26.21 -3.62
N GLU A 508 -7.01 -25.85 -3.60
CA GLU A 508 -7.48 -24.46 -3.54
C GLU A 508 -7.06 -23.77 -2.23
N GLU A 509 -7.24 -24.43 -1.08
CA GLU A 509 -6.73 -23.94 0.21
C GLU A 509 -5.21 -23.75 0.19
N ASN A 510 -4.45 -24.67 -0.41
CA ASN A 510 -2.99 -24.54 -0.51
C ASN A 510 -2.56 -23.36 -1.41
N LEU A 511 -3.28 -23.11 -2.51
CA LEU A 511 -3.06 -21.95 -3.37
C LEU A 511 -3.39 -20.64 -2.63
N LYS A 512 -4.50 -20.60 -1.91
CA LYS A 512 -4.89 -19.47 -1.06
C LYS A 512 -3.81 -19.17 -0.02
N LEU A 513 -3.38 -20.17 0.75
CA LEU A 513 -2.32 -20.04 1.75
C LEU A 513 -0.97 -19.61 1.15
N LYS A 514 -0.63 -20.02 -0.09
CA LYS A 514 0.55 -19.50 -0.79
C LYS A 514 0.40 -18.02 -1.14
N SER A 515 -0.76 -17.61 -1.63
CA SER A 515 -1.02 -16.19 -1.94
C SER A 515 -1.02 -15.30 -0.70
N GLU A 516 -1.59 -15.77 0.42
CA GLU A 516 -1.55 -15.07 1.70
C GLU A 516 -0.12 -14.95 2.25
N ASN A 517 0.68 -16.03 2.20
CA ASN A 517 2.09 -15.98 2.58
C ASN A 517 2.92 -15.04 1.66
N GLN A 518 2.59 -14.95 0.37
CA GLN A 518 3.23 -14.00 -0.55
C GLN A 518 2.89 -12.54 -0.18
N VAL A 519 1.61 -12.24 0.10
CA VAL A 519 1.18 -10.90 0.55
C VAL A 519 1.81 -10.54 1.90
N LEU A 520 1.89 -11.50 2.84
CA LEU A 520 2.58 -11.31 4.12
C LEU A 520 4.08 -11.07 3.94
N GLY A 521 4.73 -11.80 3.03
CA GLY A 521 6.13 -11.56 2.65
C GLY A 521 6.34 -10.14 2.13
N GLN A 522 5.51 -9.70 1.17
CA GLN A 522 5.56 -8.35 0.61
C GLN A 522 5.29 -7.27 1.66
N TYR A 523 4.37 -7.52 2.60
CA TYR A 523 4.08 -6.61 3.71
C TYR A 523 5.26 -6.50 4.70
N ILE A 524 5.93 -7.61 4.99
CA ILE A 524 7.15 -7.64 5.81
C ILE A 524 8.30 -6.91 5.09
N GLU A 525 8.52 -7.16 3.79
CA GLU A 525 9.52 -6.43 2.99
C GLU A 525 9.25 -4.93 2.97
N ASN A 526 8.00 -4.51 2.73
CA ASN A 526 7.62 -3.10 2.73
C ASN A 526 7.78 -2.47 4.12
N LEU A 527 7.48 -3.18 5.20
CA LEU A 527 7.75 -2.72 6.57
C LEU A 527 9.24 -2.61 6.87
N MET A 528 10.07 -3.56 6.41
CA MET A 528 11.54 -3.47 6.56
C MET A 528 12.13 -2.34 5.72
N ALA A 529 11.58 -2.06 4.54
CA ALA A 529 12.02 -0.97 3.67
C ALA A 529 11.58 0.41 4.18
N ALA A 530 10.37 0.53 4.73
CA ALA A 530 9.81 1.77 5.27
C ALA A 530 10.31 2.11 6.69
N SER A 531 10.75 1.11 7.45
CA SER A 531 11.34 1.32 8.78
C SER A 531 12.80 1.79 8.66
N SER A 532 13.07 3.04 9.06
CA SER A 532 14.42 3.61 9.09
C SER A 532 15.40 2.84 9.98
N VAL A 533 14.89 2.00 10.89
CA VAL A 533 15.68 1.11 11.78
C VAL A 533 16.47 0.05 10.99
N PHE A 534 16.04 -0.29 9.77
CA PHE A 534 16.72 -1.29 8.91
C PHE A 534 17.47 -0.68 7.72
N GLN A 535 17.37 0.63 7.48
CA GLN A 535 18.08 1.28 6.36
C GLN A 535 19.58 1.50 6.63
N SER A 536 20.04 1.38 7.89
CA SER A 536 21.45 1.44 8.25
C SER A 536 22.14 0.07 8.16
N THR A 537 22.29 -0.48 6.94
CA THR A 537 23.45 -1.29 6.50
C THR A 537 23.27 -1.78 5.06
N SER A 538 23.76 -1.01 4.09
CA SER A 538 24.21 -1.57 2.81
C SER A 538 25.47 -0.84 2.34
N PRO A 539 26.49 -1.56 1.84
CA PRO A 539 27.86 -1.05 1.94
C PRO A 539 28.21 -0.11 0.78
N ALA A 540 28.79 1.05 1.11
CA ALA A 540 29.45 1.87 0.11
C ALA A 540 30.60 1.09 -0.54
N LYS A 541 30.74 1.20 -1.87
CA LYS A 541 31.83 0.57 -2.64
C LYS A 541 33.19 1.09 -2.18
N ALA A 542 33.87 0.35 -1.30
CA ALA A 542 35.19 0.70 -0.79
C ALA A 542 36.31 0.35 -1.80
N LYS A 543 37.11 1.34 -2.17
CA LYS A 543 38.35 1.16 -2.94
C LYS A 543 39.40 0.41 -2.12
N LYS A 544 39.85 -0.73 -2.66
CA LYS A 544 41.22 -1.28 -2.63
C LYS A 544 42.26 -0.47 -1.82
N LYS A 545 42.65 -0.95 -0.64
CA LYS A 545 44.01 -0.80 -0.08
C LYS A 545 44.33 -1.89 0.94
N SER A 546 45.62 -2.16 1.12
CA SER A 546 46.22 -3.37 1.69
C SER A 546 46.91 -3.15 3.05
N GLY A 547 46.97 -4.21 3.87
CA GLY A 547 47.74 -4.32 5.12
C GLY A 547 46.91 -5.06 6.18
N ALA A 548 47.22 -6.23 6.76
CA ALA A 548 48.45 -6.91 7.22
C ALA A 548 48.60 -6.86 8.76
N GLY A 549 48.54 -8.04 9.41
CA GLY A 549 48.71 -8.25 10.86
C GLY A 549 47.44 -8.03 11.71
N GLY A 550 47.15 -8.80 12.78
CA GLY A 550 47.82 -9.99 13.33
C GLY A 550 47.07 -10.55 14.57
N ASN A 551 47.41 -11.78 14.97
CA ASN A 551 46.92 -12.56 16.14
C ASN A 551 46.41 -11.73 17.35
N SER A 552 45.26 -12.04 17.97
CA SER A 552 45.08 -13.07 19.04
C SER A 552 43.82 -12.68 19.87
N VAL A 553 43.25 -13.41 20.85
CA VAL A 553 43.51 -14.70 21.54
C VAL A 553 42.18 -15.48 21.61
N THR A 554 42.19 -16.81 21.77
CA THR A 554 41.02 -17.59 22.26
C THR A 554 41.29 -18.08 23.68
N GLU A 555 40.46 -17.66 24.65
CA GLU A 555 40.54 -18.16 26.03
C GLU A 555 39.22 -18.86 26.43
N LEU A 556 39.36 -20.08 26.93
CA LEU A 556 38.28 -20.90 27.47
C LEU A 556 38.08 -20.57 28.94
N MET A 557 36.84 -20.39 29.39
CA MET A 557 36.44 -20.85 30.72
C MET A 557 35.00 -21.39 30.71
N ALA A 558 34.85 -22.57 31.32
CA ALA A 558 33.57 -23.20 31.64
C ALA A 558 33.07 -22.71 33.01
N GLY A 559 31.79 -22.96 33.33
CA GLY A 559 31.23 -22.57 34.64
C GLY A 559 29.73 -22.85 34.79
N ASP A 560 29.39 -24.14 34.90
CA ASP A 560 28.30 -24.71 35.71
C ASP A 560 27.04 -23.87 36.03
N LYS A 561 25.90 -24.24 35.43
CA LYS A 561 24.87 -25.07 36.12
C LYS A 561 23.76 -25.54 35.18
#